data_AF-A0A101G9E9-F1
#
_entry.id   AF-A0A101G9E9-F1
#
_cell.length_a   1.000
_cell.length_b   1.000
_cell.length_c   1.000
_cell.angle_alpha   90.00
_cell.angle_beta   90.00
_cell.angle_gamma   90.00
#
_symmetry.space_group_name_H-M   'P 1'
#
loop_
_entity.id
_entity.type
_entity.pdbx_description
1 polymer ?
#
loop_
_entity_poly.entity_id
_entity_poly.type
_entity_poly.pdbx_seq_one_letter_code
_entity_poly.pdbx_strand_id
1 'polypeptide(L)'
;MLAVALNTVGLYPKEGWGSLFLETFCGFKVIRTIASEKIKSGPLQLCEHEQYDELAKNISEKWDSSQNILELRGLKDKLQKAVRYMFFFDPDKRLDRVFLEDCRGMLNFPWAMQVFILNSPEPDYVPGRTIINQADVFILNTHYGETNKKAQDQIKKYRPGLLVFRENLQEGISGELKSILGQLFEAYLENRTRVKSALETNYPDKQITCEQARKMAGKLKVSLFLIGSVCDEWGYTITQCGLGCF
;
A
#
# COMPACT_ATOMS: atom_id res chain seq x y z
N MET A 1 -5.23 11.29 -2.13
CA MET A 1 -5.06 10.04 -1.36
C MET A 1 -3.71 9.40 -1.66
N LEU A 2 -2.92 9.14 -0.62
CA LEU A 2 -1.69 8.35 -0.63
C LEU A 2 -1.94 7.11 0.22
N ALA A 3 -1.74 5.93 -0.37
CA ALA A 3 -1.72 4.68 0.36
C ALA A 3 -0.33 4.06 0.24
N VAL A 4 0.26 3.71 1.38
CA VAL A 4 1.56 3.06 1.48
C VAL A 4 1.33 1.71 2.10
N ALA A 5 1.63 0.64 1.37
CA ALA A 5 1.53 -0.71 1.88
C ALA A 5 2.88 -1.24 2.31
N LEU A 6 2.96 -1.59 3.59
CA LEU A 6 4.13 -2.24 4.14
C LEU A 6 4.06 -3.74 3.91
N ASN A 7 5.15 -4.26 3.37
CA ASN A 7 5.36 -5.68 3.18
C ASN A 7 6.61 -6.08 3.95
N THR A 8 6.50 -7.08 4.83
CA THR A 8 7.65 -7.62 5.55
C THR A 8 8.00 -8.99 5.01
N VAL A 9 9.29 -9.24 4.83
CA VAL A 9 9.84 -10.55 4.48
C VAL A 9 10.75 -11.00 5.62
N GLY A 10 10.49 -12.19 6.16
CA GLY A 10 11.18 -12.70 7.35
C GLY A 10 10.40 -12.42 8.64
N LEU A 11 11.11 -12.12 9.73
CA LEU A 11 10.51 -11.93 11.04
C LEU A 11 9.78 -10.58 11.13
N TYR A 12 8.53 -10.62 11.60
CA TYR A 12 7.75 -9.43 11.88
C TYR A 12 8.02 -8.96 13.32
N PRO A 13 8.33 -7.67 13.57
CA PRO A 13 8.53 -7.17 14.92
C PRO A 13 7.22 -7.26 15.73
N LYS A 14 7.32 -7.63 17.01
CA LYS A 14 6.13 -7.81 17.88
C LYS A 14 5.29 -6.54 18.02
N GLU A 15 5.94 -5.38 18.06
CA GLU A 15 5.27 -4.07 18.22
C GLU A 15 4.73 -3.52 16.89
N GLY A 16 5.10 -4.15 15.77
CA GLY A 16 4.78 -3.67 14.44
C GLY A 16 5.61 -2.46 14.01
N TRP A 17 5.30 -1.95 12.82
CA TRP A 17 5.91 -0.78 12.19
C TRP A 17 5.04 0.46 12.28
N GLY A 18 3.73 0.29 12.51
CA GLY A 18 2.75 1.38 12.48
C GLY A 18 3.14 2.54 13.40
N SER A 19 3.54 2.24 14.65
CA SER A 19 3.93 3.26 15.62
C SER A 19 5.16 4.04 15.18
N LEU A 20 6.24 3.34 14.81
CA LEU A 20 7.48 3.97 14.33
C LEU A 20 7.25 4.82 13.07
N PHE A 21 6.40 4.33 12.16
CA PHE A 21 6.03 5.07 10.96
C PHE A 21 5.24 6.35 11.30
N LEU A 22 4.28 6.27 12.21
CA LEU A 22 3.48 7.43 12.66
C LEU A 22 4.29 8.49 13.40
N GLU A 23 5.28 8.08 14.19
CA GLU A 23 6.23 9.00 14.83
C GLU A 23 7.04 9.80 13.80
N THR A 24 7.34 9.16 12.67
CA THR A 24 8.16 9.75 11.61
C THR A 24 7.34 10.58 10.62
N PHE A 25 6.17 10.09 10.23
CA PHE A 25 5.29 10.64 9.21
C PHE A 25 3.92 10.94 9.81
N CYS A 26 3.78 12.15 10.35
CA CYS A 26 2.51 12.63 10.87
C CYS A 26 1.45 12.74 9.76
N GLY A 27 0.18 12.67 10.17
CA GLY A 27 -0.96 12.80 9.26
C GLY A 27 -1.34 11.51 8.52
N PHE A 28 -0.59 10.43 8.68
CA PHE A 28 -1.06 9.11 8.26
C PHE A 28 -2.06 8.54 9.25
N LYS A 29 -3.04 7.79 8.74
CA LYS A 29 -3.76 6.78 9.50
C LYS A 29 -3.14 5.41 9.20
N VAL A 30 -2.96 4.58 10.21
CA VAL A 30 -2.53 3.20 10.05
C VAL A 30 -3.76 2.32 10.01
N ILE A 31 -3.87 1.48 8.98
CA ILE A 31 -4.84 0.38 8.97
C ILE A 31 -4.06 -0.92 9.04
N ARG A 32 -4.27 -1.66 10.12
CA ARG A 32 -3.68 -2.98 10.36
C ARG A 32 -4.73 -4.05 10.11
N THR A 33 -4.50 -4.93 9.14
CA THR A 33 -5.42 -6.03 8.86
C THR A 33 -4.92 -7.33 9.48
N ILE A 34 -5.75 -7.99 10.28
CA ILE A 34 -5.42 -9.25 10.94
C ILE A 34 -6.38 -10.31 10.40
N ALA A 35 -5.89 -11.08 9.44
CA ALA A 35 -6.66 -12.17 8.86
C ALA A 35 -6.90 -13.27 9.92
N SER A 36 -8.13 -13.73 10.06
CA SER A 36 -8.49 -14.81 10.98
C SER A 36 -9.53 -15.73 10.34
N GLU A 37 -9.30 -17.05 10.44
CA GLU A 37 -10.27 -18.07 10.03
C GLU A 37 -11.34 -18.33 11.09
N LYS A 38 -11.11 -17.90 12.34
CA LYS A 38 -12.03 -18.09 13.47
C LYS A 38 -12.45 -16.75 14.06
N ILE A 39 -13.72 -16.67 14.45
CA ILE A 39 -14.28 -15.52 15.17
C ILE A 39 -13.65 -15.52 16.58
N LYS A 40 -12.94 -14.45 16.92
CA LYS A 40 -12.40 -14.20 18.27
C LYS A 40 -12.93 -12.84 18.74
N SER A 41 -13.12 -12.69 20.05
CA SER A 41 -13.38 -11.37 20.65
C SER A 41 -12.19 -10.42 20.41
N GLY A 42 -12.47 -9.16 20.08
CA GLY A 42 -11.43 -8.16 19.76
C GLY A 42 -11.98 -6.91 19.05
N PRO A 43 -11.10 -5.97 18.64
CA PRO A 43 -11.48 -4.78 17.86
C PRO A 43 -12.07 -5.15 16.48
N LEU A 44 -12.56 -4.12 15.76
CA LEU A 44 -13.49 -4.20 14.62
C LEU A 44 -13.40 -5.49 13.79
N GLN A 45 -14.44 -6.31 13.91
CA GLN A 45 -14.52 -7.62 13.30
C GLN A 45 -15.50 -7.63 12.12
N LEU A 46 -15.04 -8.16 10.99
CA LEU A 46 -15.84 -8.38 9.79
C LEU A 46 -16.38 -9.82 9.81
N CYS A 47 -17.67 -9.98 10.11
CA CYS A 47 -18.35 -11.27 10.29
C CYS A 47 -18.95 -11.81 8.96
N GLU A 48 -19.54 -13.01 8.98
CA GLU A 48 -20.19 -13.60 7.80
C GLU A 48 -21.48 -12.89 7.35
N HIS A 49 -21.79 -13.03 6.04
CA HIS A 49 -22.94 -12.48 5.29
C HIS A 49 -23.34 -11.00 5.53
N GLU A 50 -22.42 -10.13 5.96
CA GLU A 50 -22.71 -8.69 5.97
C GLU A 50 -22.78 -8.13 4.54
N GLN A 51 -23.87 -7.42 4.24
CA GLN A 51 -23.96 -6.61 3.02
C GLN A 51 -23.01 -5.41 3.12
N TYR A 52 -22.67 -4.80 1.99
CA TYR A 52 -21.71 -3.71 1.94
C TYR A 52 -22.09 -2.52 2.83
N ASP A 53 -23.39 -2.20 2.88
CA ASP A 53 -23.93 -1.12 3.70
C ASP A 53 -23.84 -1.43 5.20
N GLU A 54 -23.96 -2.71 5.58
CA GLU A 54 -23.79 -3.15 6.96
C GLU A 54 -22.32 -3.09 7.39
N LEU A 55 -21.40 -3.50 6.52
CA LEU A 55 -19.96 -3.35 6.73
C LEU A 55 -19.58 -1.87 6.91
N ALA A 56 -20.09 -1.00 6.05
CA ALA A 56 -19.88 0.44 6.11
C ALA A 56 -20.38 1.03 7.44
N LYS A 57 -21.61 0.64 7.84
CA LYS A 57 -22.22 1.05 9.10
C LYS A 57 -21.39 0.56 10.31
N ASN A 58 -20.97 -0.70 10.30
CA ASN A 58 -20.22 -1.31 11.39
C ASN A 58 -18.84 -0.64 11.56
N ILE A 59 -18.15 -0.33 10.43
CA ILE A 59 -16.94 0.50 10.43
C ILE A 59 -17.23 1.88 11.01
N SER A 60 -18.26 2.57 10.52
CA SER A 60 -18.61 3.92 10.96
C SER A 60 -19.00 4.02 12.44
N GLU A 61 -19.67 3.00 13.00
CA GLU A 61 -20.17 3.01 14.38
C GLU A 61 -19.06 2.71 15.39
N LYS A 62 -18.11 1.85 15.01
CA LYS A 62 -17.08 1.35 15.94
C LYS A 62 -15.73 2.01 15.74
N TRP A 63 -15.51 2.70 14.62
CA TRP A 63 -14.27 3.39 14.37
C TRP A 63 -14.24 4.74 15.09
N ASP A 64 -13.32 4.85 16.04
CA ASP A 64 -12.93 6.13 16.61
C ASP A 64 -11.97 6.85 15.66
N SER A 65 -12.48 7.87 14.96
CA SER A 65 -11.71 8.70 14.03
C SER A 65 -10.53 9.45 14.68
N SER A 66 -10.54 9.61 16.02
CA SER A 66 -9.43 10.21 16.75
C SER A 66 -8.22 9.28 16.84
N GLN A 67 -8.42 7.96 16.74
CA GLN A 67 -7.33 7.00 16.76
C GLN A 67 -6.56 7.02 15.43
N ASN A 68 -5.24 6.99 15.54
CA ASN A 68 -4.36 6.94 14.37
C ASN A 68 -4.11 5.52 13.86
N ILE A 69 -4.47 4.50 14.65
CA ILE A 69 -4.35 3.09 14.27
C ILE A 69 -5.74 2.46 14.30
N LEU A 70 -6.13 1.89 13.18
CA LEU A 70 -7.35 1.09 13.03
C LEU A 70 -6.96 -0.37 12.81
N GLU A 71 -7.33 -1.24 13.74
CA GLU A 71 -7.20 -2.68 13.57
C GLU A 71 -8.49 -3.27 12.98
N LEU A 72 -8.37 -3.95 11.84
CA LEU A 72 -9.46 -4.68 11.19
C LEU A 72 -9.19 -6.18 11.27
N ARG A 73 -10.17 -6.96 11.75
CA ARG A 73 -10.05 -8.42 11.89
C ARG A 73 -11.11 -9.14 11.07
N GLY A 74 -10.77 -10.23 10.38
CA GLY A 74 -11.75 -11.00 9.62
C GLY A 74 -11.17 -11.84 8.50
N LEU A 75 -12.05 -12.28 7.59
CA LEU A 75 -11.64 -13.00 6.38
C LEU A 75 -10.84 -12.08 5.46
N LYS A 76 -9.80 -12.62 4.82
CA LYS A 76 -8.84 -11.86 4.03
C LYS A 76 -9.50 -11.02 2.92
N ASP A 77 -10.40 -11.63 2.16
CA ASP A 77 -11.11 -10.97 1.05
C ASP A 77 -12.04 -9.85 1.55
N LYS A 78 -12.66 -10.04 2.72
CA LYS A 78 -13.49 -9.02 3.37
C LYS A 78 -12.67 -7.85 3.86
N LEU A 79 -11.51 -8.11 4.46
CA LEU A 79 -10.58 -7.06 4.88
C LEU A 79 -10.13 -6.23 3.68
N GLN A 80 -9.77 -6.87 2.58
CA GLN A 80 -9.43 -6.18 1.34
C GLN A 80 -10.57 -5.28 0.84
N LYS A 81 -11.79 -5.82 0.79
CA LYS A 81 -12.99 -5.07 0.37
C LYS A 81 -13.28 -3.89 1.30
N ALA A 82 -13.22 -4.09 2.62
CA ALA A 82 -13.43 -3.06 3.62
C ALA A 82 -12.41 -1.93 3.49
N VAL A 83 -11.13 -2.28 3.40
CA VAL A 83 -10.05 -1.31 3.21
C VAL A 83 -10.30 -0.53 1.92
N ARG A 84 -10.56 -1.20 0.79
CA ARG A 84 -10.89 -0.55 -0.48
C ARG A 84 -12.12 0.36 -0.37
N TYR A 85 -13.16 -0.04 0.38
CA TYR A 85 -14.34 0.78 0.62
C TYR A 85 -13.98 2.13 1.24
N MET A 86 -13.23 2.10 2.33
CA MET A 86 -12.81 3.28 3.10
C MET A 86 -12.01 4.30 2.28
N PHE A 87 -11.43 3.88 1.17
CA PHE A 87 -10.58 4.73 0.33
C PHE A 87 -11.29 5.37 -0.85
N PHE A 88 -12.18 4.62 -1.50
CA PHE A 88 -12.67 4.96 -2.83
C PHE A 88 -14.15 5.35 -2.85
N PHE A 89 -14.94 5.00 -1.83
CA PHE A 89 -16.39 5.05 -1.94
C PHE A 89 -17.11 5.84 -0.83
N ASP A 90 -16.45 6.18 0.28
CA ASP A 90 -16.98 7.11 1.29
C ASP A 90 -16.27 8.47 1.16
N PRO A 91 -16.87 9.46 0.45
CA PRO A 91 -16.24 10.76 0.22
C PRO A 91 -16.13 11.61 1.49
N ASP A 92 -17.03 11.44 2.46
CA ASP A 92 -17.07 12.25 3.68
C ASP A 92 -16.04 11.79 4.72
N LYS A 93 -15.63 10.51 4.67
CA LYS A 93 -14.64 9.92 5.58
C LYS A 93 -13.33 9.54 4.91
N ARG A 94 -13.08 10.14 3.75
CA ARG A 94 -11.97 9.76 2.90
C ARG A 94 -10.62 10.06 3.56
N LEU A 95 -9.83 9.01 3.78
CA LEU A 95 -8.51 9.14 4.36
C LEU A 95 -7.49 9.59 3.31
N ASP A 96 -6.86 10.76 3.53
CA ASP A 96 -5.90 11.33 2.58
C ASP A 96 -4.55 10.63 2.55
N ARG A 97 -4.08 10.12 3.70
CA ARG A 97 -2.80 9.43 3.84
C ARG A 97 -2.99 8.20 4.72
N VAL A 98 -2.72 7.02 4.18
CA VAL A 98 -2.88 5.77 4.92
C VAL A 98 -1.68 4.86 4.76
N PHE A 99 -1.32 4.24 5.87
CA PHE A 99 -0.31 3.21 5.97
C PHE A 99 -0.98 1.87 6.23
N LEU A 100 -0.84 0.94 5.28
CA LEU A 100 -1.41 -0.39 5.34
C LEU A 100 -0.37 -1.33 5.94
N GLU A 101 -0.58 -1.70 7.20
CA GLU A 101 0.34 -2.52 7.99
C GLU A 101 -0.09 -4.00 8.00
N ASP A 102 0.87 -4.90 7.81
CA ASP A 102 0.68 -6.36 7.79
C ASP A 102 -0.41 -6.85 6.80
N CYS A 103 -0.63 -6.02 5.78
CA CYS A 103 -1.72 -6.17 4.83
C CYS A 103 -1.39 -7.15 3.69
N ARG A 104 -0.25 -7.86 3.73
CA ARG A 104 0.36 -8.52 2.55
C ARG A 104 0.22 -7.63 1.31
N GLY A 105 0.56 -6.35 1.48
CA GLY A 105 0.30 -5.22 0.60
C GLY A 105 0.28 -5.53 -0.88
N MET A 106 1.34 -6.15 -1.37
CA MET A 106 1.55 -6.47 -2.77
C MET A 106 0.46 -7.35 -3.39
N LEU A 107 -0.08 -8.31 -2.62
CA LEU A 107 -1.11 -9.24 -3.09
C LEU A 107 -2.52 -8.70 -2.91
N ASN A 108 -2.70 -7.79 -1.96
CA ASN A 108 -4.01 -7.37 -1.47
C ASN A 108 -4.37 -5.96 -1.93
N PHE A 109 -3.36 -5.11 -2.12
CA PHE A 109 -3.43 -3.68 -2.38
C PHE A 109 -2.34 -3.28 -3.39
N PRO A 110 -2.32 -3.86 -4.61
CA PRO A 110 -1.26 -3.60 -5.61
C PRO A 110 -1.23 -2.14 -6.11
N TRP A 111 -2.27 -1.37 -5.81
CA TRP A 111 -2.41 0.05 -6.12
C TRP A 111 -1.77 0.98 -5.10
N ALA A 112 -1.37 0.48 -3.92
CA ALA A 112 -0.64 1.26 -2.93
C ALA A 112 0.86 1.32 -3.30
N MET A 113 1.57 2.32 -2.79
CA MET A 113 3.03 2.35 -2.84
C MET A 113 3.59 1.20 -1.99
N GLN A 114 4.44 0.37 -2.57
CA GLN A 114 4.93 -0.85 -1.94
C GLN A 114 6.28 -0.63 -1.26
N VAL A 115 6.28 -0.55 0.06
CA VAL A 115 7.49 -0.50 0.88
C VAL A 115 7.78 -1.91 1.40
N PHE A 116 8.96 -2.43 1.09
CA PHE A 116 9.41 -3.75 1.54
C PHE A 116 10.45 -3.63 2.64
N ILE A 117 10.24 -4.34 3.74
CA ILE A 117 11.23 -4.52 4.79
C ILE A 117 11.72 -5.96 4.76
N LEU A 118 13.02 -6.14 4.55
CA LEU A 118 13.68 -7.43 4.67
C LEU A 118 14.23 -7.58 6.09
N ASN A 119 13.57 -8.44 6.87
CA ASN A 119 13.92 -8.85 8.22
C ASN A 119 14.27 -10.36 8.24
N SER A 120 15.13 -10.81 7.33
CA SER A 120 15.50 -12.22 7.30
C SER A 120 16.64 -12.50 8.28
N PRO A 121 16.49 -13.46 9.21
CA PRO A 121 17.61 -13.97 10.00
C PRO A 121 18.54 -14.88 9.18
N GLU A 122 18.11 -15.32 7.99
CA GLU A 122 18.90 -16.20 7.14
C GLU A 122 19.96 -15.40 6.36
N PRO A 123 21.27 -15.72 6.54
CA PRO A 123 22.40 -14.96 6.00
C PRO A 123 22.45 -14.84 4.45
N ASP A 124 21.65 -15.62 3.75
CA ASP A 124 21.63 -15.70 2.28
C ASP A 124 20.23 -15.61 1.68
N TYR A 125 19.22 -15.20 2.46
CA TYR A 125 17.89 -15.01 1.90
C TYR A 125 17.92 -13.89 0.86
N VAL A 126 17.36 -14.17 -0.32
CA VAL A 126 17.19 -13.15 -1.34
C VAL A 126 15.74 -13.08 -1.82
N PRO A 127 15.14 -11.88 -1.87
CA PRO A 127 13.77 -11.73 -2.36
C PRO A 127 13.64 -12.27 -3.79
N GLY A 128 12.53 -12.98 -4.04
CA GLY A 128 12.18 -13.45 -5.37
C GLY A 128 11.94 -12.28 -6.34
N ARG A 129 12.15 -12.53 -7.64
CA ARG A 129 12.01 -11.51 -8.71
C ARG A 129 10.66 -10.79 -8.70
N THR A 130 9.57 -11.51 -8.41
CA THR A 130 8.22 -10.93 -8.32
C THR A 130 8.14 -9.81 -7.29
N ILE A 131 8.73 -10.02 -6.11
CA ILE A 131 8.78 -9.03 -5.03
C ILE A 131 9.57 -7.80 -5.47
N ILE A 132 10.75 -8.02 -6.06
CA ILE A 132 11.64 -6.95 -6.52
C ILE A 132 10.96 -6.06 -7.58
N ASN A 133 10.22 -6.68 -8.49
CA ASN A 133 9.52 -5.96 -9.55
C ASN A 133 8.36 -5.09 -9.07
N GLN A 134 7.78 -5.41 -7.92
CA GLN A 134 6.60 -4.73 -7.40
C GLN A 134 6.92 -3.73 -6.29
N ALA A 135 8.10 -3.81 -5.68
CA ALA A 135 8.53 -2.83 -4.70
C ALA A 135 8.80 -1.46 -5.33
N ASP A 136 8.44 -0.40 -4.59
CA ASP A 136 8.88 0.96 -4.85
C ASP A 136 10.13 1.29 -4.02
N VAL A 137 10.20 0.75 -2.80
CA VAL A 137 11.32 0.92 -1.87
C VAL A 137 11.61 -0.39 -1.16
N PHE A 138 12.90 -0.70 -0.99
CA PHE A 138 13.38 -1.74 -0.09
C PHE A 138 14.14 -1.14 1.09
N ILE A 139 13.90 -1.70 2.27
CA ILE A 139 14.60 -1.41 3.51
C ILE A 139 15.18 -2.73 4.01
N LEU A 140 16.50 -2.79 4.12
CA LEU A 140 17.24 -3.94 4.61
C LEU A 140 17.59 -3.69 6.07
N ASN A 141 16.96 -4.44 6.98
CA ASN A 141 17.19 -4.24 8.41
C ASN A 141 18.57 -4.75 8.83
N THR A 142 19.45 -3.86 9.26
CA THR A 142 20.85 -4.18 9.59
C THR A 142 21.02 -4.93 10.90
N HIS A 143 19.97 -5.04 11.72
CA HIS A 143 20.01 -5.81 12.96
C HIS A 143 20.44 -7.28 12.75
N TYR A 144 20.23 -7.83 11.55
CA TYR A 144 20.59 -9.21 11.19
C TYR A 144 21.94 -9.35 10.44
N GLY A 145 22.83 -8.34 10.49
CA GLY A 145 24.25 -8.46 10.13
C GLY A 145 24.64 -8.19 8.66
N GLU A 146 25.86 -8.60 8.26
CA GLU A 146 26.46 -8.42 6.91
C GLU A 146 25.68 -9.11 5.76
N THR A 147 24.83 -10.06 6.13
CA THR A 147 23.75 -10.75 5.39
C THR A 147 23.10 -9.94 4.26
N ASN A 148 22.89 -8.64 4.47
CA ASN A 148 22.11 -7.81 3.56
C ASN A 148 22.83 -7.41 2.27
N LYS A 149 24.16 -7.58 2.17
CA LYS A 149 24.91 -7.18 0.96
C LYS A 149 24.51 -8.00 -0.27
N LYS A 150 24.40 -9.33 -0.14
CA LYS A 150 23.98 -10.22 -1.24
C LYS A 150 22.56 -9.89 -1.72
N ALA A 151 21.66 -9.65 -0.78
CA ALA A 151 20.29 -9.25 -1.09
C ALA A 151 20.25 -7.92 -1.86
N GLN A 152 21.00 -6.92 -1.40
CA GLN A 152 21.15 -5.63 -2.09
C GLN A 152 21.68 -5.80 -3.52
N ASP A 153 22.77 -6.55 -3.69
CA ASP A 153 23.40 -6.79 -4.99
C ASP A 153 22.41 -7.46 -5.97
N GLN A 154 21.65 -8.45 -5.51
CA GLN A 154 20.63 -9.11 -6.33
C GLN A 154 19.45 -8.17 -6.66
N ILE A 155 18.97 -7.39 -5.70
CA ILE A 155 17.94 -6.38 -5.94
C ILE A 155 18.40 -5.41 -7.04
N LYS A 156 19.62 -4.88 -6.90
CA LYS A 156 20.21 -3.95 -7.87
C LYS A 156 20.50 -4.60 -9.21
N LYS A 157 20.86 -5.89 -9.25
CA LYS A 157 21.01 -6.66 -10.49
C LYS A 157 19.70 -6.72 -11.28
N TYR A 158 18.56 -6.93 -10.62
CA TYR A 158 17.27 -7.01 -11.29
C TYR A 158 16.66 -5.64 -11.59
N ARG A 159 16.80 -4.68 -10.67
CA ARG A 159 16.30 -3.30 -10.81
C ARG A 159 17.33 -2.30 -10.28
N PRO A 160 18.28 -1.85 -11.14
CA PRO A 160 19.34 -0.93 -10.73
C PRO A 160 18.83 0.37 -10.09
N GLY A 161 17.70 0.89 -10.61
CA GLY A 161 17.06 2.11 -10.12
C GLY A 161 16.16 1.94 -8.89
N LEU A 162 15.95 0.71 -8.40
CA LEU A 162 15.11 0.51 -7.21
C LEU A 162 15.80 1.07 -5.97
N LEU A 163 15.08 1.81 -5.14
CA LEU A 163 15.64 2.41 -3.93
C LEU A 163 15.81 1.33 -2.86
N VAL A 164 17.02 1.24 -2.29
CA VAL A 164 17.38 0.23 -1.30
C VAL A 164 18.13 0.94 -0.17
N PHE A 165 17.59 0.85 1.04
CA PHE A 165 18.15 1.45 2.25
C PHE A 165 18.63 0.37 3.20
N ARG A 166 19.64 0.69 4.01
CA ARG A 166 20.11 -0.17 5.10
C ARG A 166 19.84 0.59 6.39
N GLU A 167 18.97 0.05 7.24
CA GLU A 167 18.49 0.76 8.41
C GLU A 167 18.60 -0.12 9.65
N ASN A 168 19.07 0.47 10.77
CA ASN A 168 18.91 -0.14 12.08
C ASN A 168 17.59 0.34 12.67
N LEU A 169 16.53 -0.42 12.42
CA LEU A 169 15.19 0.04 12.72
C LEU A 169 14.85 0.04 14.22
N GLN A 170 15.73 -0.51 15.07
CA GLN A 170 15.67 -0.34 16.52
C GLN A 170 16.09 1.07 16.97
N GLU A 171 16.86 1.77 16.15
CA GLU A 171 17.29 3.17 16.38
C GLU A 171 16.34 4.18 15.72
N GLY A 172 15.27 3.69 15.08
CA GLY A 172 14.29 4.47 14.35
C GLY A 172 14.52 4.51 12.84
N ILE A 173 13.86 5.46 12.17
CA ILE A 173 14.01 5.70 10.72
C ILE A 173 15.06 6.79 10.52
N SER A 174 16.11 6.51 9.74
CA SER A 174 17.15 7.50 9.45
C SER A 174 16.58 8.77 8.78
N GLY A 175 17.27 9.90 8.97
CA GLY A 175 16.90 11.16 8.32
C GLY A 175 16.94 11.08 6.78
N GLU A 176 17.86 10.27 6.23
CA GLU A 176 17.96 10.02 4.78
C GLU A 176 16.73 9.28 4.26
N LEU A 177 16.39 8.13 4.87
CA LEU A 177 15.20 7.35 4.48
C LEU A 177 13.93 8.19 4.64
N LYS A 178 13.81 8.94 5.75
CA LYS A 178 12.69 9.87 5.97
C LYS A 178 12.54 10.88 4.84
N SER A 179 13.63 11.54 4.47
CA SER A 179 13.65 12.55 3.41
C SER A 179 13.24 11.96 2.07
N ILE A 180 13.80 10.82 1.68
CA ILE A 180 13.49 10.17 0.40
C ILE A 180 12.06 9.66 0.36
N LEU A 181 11.56 9.02 1.42
CA LEU A 181 10.15 8.60 1.48
C LEU A 181 9.21 9.80 1.36
N GLY A 182 9.53 10.93 2.02
CA GLY A 182 8.77 12.18 1.86
C GLY A 182 8.71 12.64 0.40
N GLN A 183 9.84 12.65 -0.31
CA GLN A 183 9.88 13.00 -1.73
C GLN A 183 9.07 12.04 -2.61
N LEU A 184 9.12 10.73 -2.33
CA LEU A 184 8.33 9.73 -3.04
C LEU A 184 6.83 9.93 -2.81
N PHE A 185 6.42 10.26 -1.58
CA PHE A 185 5.04 10.52 -1.23
C PHE A 185 4.50 11.73 -1.99
N GLU A 186 5.26 12.83 -2.04
CA GLU A 186 4.88 14.02 -2.80
C GLU A 186 4.84 13.74 -4.32
N ALA A 187 5.84 13.05 -4.87
CA ALA A 187 5.85 12.65 -6.28
C ALA A 187 4.67 11.73 -6.63
N TYR A 188 4.27 10.84 -5.72
CA TYR A 188 3.10 9.99 -5.91
C TYR A 188 1.80 10.82 -5.97
N LEU A 189 1.62 11.78 -5.07
CA LEU A 189 0.47 12.69 -5.04
C LEU A 189 0.41 13.59 -6.28
N GLU A 190 1.56 14.10 -6.72
CA GLU A 190 1.68 14.87 -7.96
C GLU A 190 1.26 14.02 -9.17
N ASN A 191 1.78 12.79 -9.28
CA ASN A 191 1.41 11.88 -10.34
C ASN A 191 -0.09 11.55 -10.35
N ARG A 192 -0.73 11.37 -9.18
CA ARG A 192 -2.19 11.22 -9.11
C ARG A 192 -2.92 12.42 -9.67
N THR A 193 -2.48 13.62 -9.33
CA THR A 193 -3.09 14.87 -9.83
C THR A 193 -2.97 14.96 -11.35
N ARG A 194 -1.78 14.63 -11.90
CA ARG A 194 -1.55 14.59 -13.34
C ARG A 194 -2.44 13.57 -14.05
N VAL A 195 -2.61 12.38 -13.47
CA VAL A 195 -3.51 11.34 -14.02
C VAL A 195 -4.95 11.81 -13.99
N LYS A 196 -5.41 12.37 -12.87
CA LYS A 196 -6.76 12.92 -12.73
C LYS A 196 -7.03 13.98 -13.80
N SER A 197 -6.16 14.99 -13.92
CA SER A 197 -6.33 16.04 -14.93
C SER A 197 -6.33 15.49 -16.36
N ALA A 198 -5.50 14.48 -16.65
CA ALA A 198 -5.50 13.81 -17.94
C ALA A 198 -6.81 13.05 -18.21
N LEU A 199 -7.37 12.38 -17.20
CA LEU A 199 -8.67 11.70 -17.31
C LEU A 199 -9.79 12.70 -17.57
N GLU A 200 -9.88 13.78 -16.77
CA GLU A 200 -10.93 14.81 -16.90
C GLU A 200 -10.88 15.52 -18.26
N THR A 201 -9.68 15.76 -18.79
CA THR A 201 -9.50 16.44 -20.08
C THR A 201 -9.86 15.55 -21.27
N ASN A 202 -9.44 14.28 -21.25
CA ASN A 202 -9.53 13.41 -22.43
C ASN A 202 -10.77 12.50 -22.41
N TYR A 203 -11.41 12.30 -21.25
CA TYR A 203 -12.48 11.32 -21.05
C TYR A 203 -13.60 11.90 -20.16
N PRO A 204 -14.26 13.02 -20.56
CA PRO A 204 -15.27 13.68 -19.74
C PRO A 204 -16.47 12.80 -19.39
N ASP A 205 -16.78 11.80 -20.24
CA ASP A 205 -17.87 10.84 -20.03
C ASP A 205 -17.56 9.77 -18.97
N LYS A 206 -16.40 9.87 -18.30
CA LYS A 206 -15.94 8.93 -17.27
C LYS A 206 -15.83 7.47 -17.74
N GLN A 207 -15.48 7.27 -19.01
CA GLN A 207 -15.23 5.96 -19.59
C GLN A 207 -13.88 5.93 -20.31
N ILE A 208 -13.10 4.87 -20.09
CA ILE A 208 -11.78 4.68 -20.71
C ILE A 208 -11.57 3.19 -21.00
N THR A 209 -10.98 2.84 -22.14
CA THR A 209 -10.63 1.43 -22.43
C THR A 209 -9.32 1.02 -21.75
N CYS A 210 -9.07 -0.28 -21.49
CA CYS A 210 -7.76 -0.69 -20.94
C CYS A 210 -6.59 -0.26 -21.85
N GLU A 211 -6.76 -0.30 -23.18
CA GLU A 211 -5.73 0.14 -24.12
C GLU A 211 -5.41 1.64 -23.95
N GLN A 212 -6.44 2.48 -23.82
CA GLN A 212 -6.29 3.92 -23.57
C GLN A 212 -5.61 4.18 -22.22
N ALA A 213 -5.99 3.45 -21.17
CA ALA A 213 -5.35 3.55 -19.86
C ALA A 213 -3.85 3.18 -19.91
N ARG A 214 -3.48 2.13 -20.66
CA ARG A 214 -2.07 1.74 -20.89
C ARG A 214 -1.30 2.83 -21.65
N LYS A 215 -1.88 3.39 -22.71
CA LYS A 215 -1.30 4.51 -23.47
C LYS A 215 -1.08 5.72 -22.57
N MET A 216 -2.06 6.05 -21.72
CA MET A 216 -1.95 7.14 -20.75
C MET A 216 -0.84 6.88 -19.72
N ALA A 217 -0.76 5.67 -19.15
CA ALA A 217 0.29 5.27 -18.22
C ALA A 217 1.69 5.48 -18.83
N GLY A 218 1.89 5.02 -20.07
CA GLY A 218 3.14 5.21 -20.81
C GLY A 218 3.48 6.68 -21.06
N LYS A 219 2.50 7.48 -21.49
CA LYS A 219 2.67 8.93 -21.74
C LYS A 219 3.03 9.70 -20.47
N LEU A 220 2.37 9.39 -19.36
CA LEU A 220 2.60 10.07 -18.08
C LEU A 220 3.80 9.50 -17.31
N LYS A 221 4.35 8.36 -17.75
CA LYS A 221 5.40 7.59 -17.09
C LYS A 221 5.02 7.15 -15.67
N VAL A 222 3.79 6.67 -15.51
CA VAL A 222 3.25 6.15 -14.24
C VAL A 222 2.87 4.68 -14.36
N SER A 223 2.70 4.00 -13.23
CA SER A 223 2.26 2.60 -13.23
C SER A 223 0.81 2.48 -13.72
N LEU A 224 0.47 1.34 -14.32
CA LEU A 224 -0.90 1.04 -14.73
C LEU A 224 -1.83 0.98 -13.51
N PHE A 225 -1.37 0.42 -12.39
CA PHE A 225 -2.13 0.38 -11.14
C PHE A 225 -2.50 1.77 -10.62
N LEU A 226 -1.63 2.77 -10.81
CA LEU A 226 -1.96 4.15 -10.46
C LEU A 226 -3.13 4.68 -11.29
N ILE A 227 -3.13 4.43 -12.61
CA ILE A 227 -4.26 4.80 -13.48
C ILE A 227 -5.55 4.15 -12.98
N GLY A 228 -5.53 2.85 -12.71
CA GLY A 228 -6.70 2.12 -12.22
C GLY A 228 -7.21 2.68 -10.89
N SER A 229 -6.31 2.92 -9.94
CA SER A 229 -6.64 3.51 -8.65
C SER A 229 -7.27 4.89 -8.76
N VAL A 230 -6.79 5.74 -9.68
CA VAL A 230 -7.38 7.06 -9.92
C VAL A 230 -8.72 6.92 -10.65
N CYS A 231 -8.87 5.95 -11.55
CA CYS A 231 -10.16 5.67 -12.18
C CYS A 231 -11.21 5.26 -11.16
N ASP A 232 -10.88 4.29 -10.29
CA ASP A 232 -11.74 3.83 -9.19
C ASP A 232 -12.13 5.00 -8.27
N GLU A 233 -11.16 5.82 -7.88
CA GLU A 233 -11.37 7.00 -7.03
C GLU A 233 -12.33 8.03 -7.61
N TRP A 234 -12.25 8.31 -8.91
CA TRP A 234 -13.01 9.39 -9.54
C TRP A 234 -14.25 8.90 -10.31
N GLY A 235 -14.58 7.60 -10.17
CA GLY A 235 -15.76 6.98 -10.75
C GLY A 235 -15.66 6.75 -12.26
N TYR A 236 -14.44 6.54 -12.79
CA TYR A 236 -14.24 6.16 -14.18
C TYR A 236 -14.45 4.66 -14.36
N THR A 237 -15.23 4.30 -15.37
CA THR A 237 -15.42 2.91 -15.76
C THR A 237 -14.37 2.51 -16.78
N ILE A 238 -13.59 1.48 -16.45
CA ILE A 238 -12.64 0.89 -17.40
C ILE A 238 -13.35 -0.18 -18.22
N THR A 239 -13.44 0.03 -19.54
CA THR A 239 -14.13 -0.87 -20.47
C THR A 239 -13.12 -1.68 -21.30
N GLN A 240 -13.60 -2.72 -21.98
CA GLN A 240 -12.79 -3.55 -22.87
C GLN A 240 -11.51 -4.05 -22.17
N CYS A 241 -11.67 -4.55 -20.94
CA CYS A 241 -10.55 -4.95 -20.12
C CYS A 241 -9.83 -6.13 -20.77
N GLY A 242 -8.54 -5.96 -21.06
CA GLY A 242 -7.67 -7.10 -21.33
C GLY A 242 -7.46 -7.89 -20.04
N LEU A 243 -7.33 -9.21 -20.14
CA LEU A 243 -7.05 -10.05 -18.98
C LEU A 243 -5.88 -9.48 -18.14
N GLY A 244 -6.14 -9.18 -16.86
CA GLY A 244 -5.14 -8.78 -15.87
C GLY A 244 -4.66 -7.31 -15.94
N CYS A 245 -5.48 -6.36 -16.42
CA CYS A 245 -5.06 -4.95 -16.46
C CYS A 245 -5.06 -4.21 -15.10
N PHE A 246 -5.94 -4.56 -14.16
CA PHE A 246 -6.17 -3.83 -12.90
C PHE A 246 -6.54 -4.78 -11.76
#